data_AF-L7F5K8-F1
#
_entry.id   AF-L7F5K8-F1
#
_cell.length_a   1.000
_cell.length_b   1.000
_cell.length_c   1.000
_cell.angle_alpha   90.00
_cell.angle_beta   90.00
_cell.angle_gamma   90.00
#
_symmetry.space_group_name_H-M   'P 1'
#
loop_
_entity.id
_entity.type
_entity.pdbx_description
1 polymer ?
#
loop_
_entity_poly.entity_id
_entity_poly.type
_entity_poly.pdbx_seq_one_letter_code
_entity_poly.pdbx_strand_id
1 'polypeptide(L)'
;MILLMGHFDSGGNLIIESSDEFPDDHSQVEIDVLVAEKIGDVPNGFAHSYLVDSHSRAVNQAYQEIVRDGGDENSTVIDNVWGVLVDD
;
A
#
# COMPACT_ATOMS: atom_id res chain seq x y z
N MET A 1 9.02 5.59 8.72
CA MET A 1 7.66 5.20 8.27
C MET A 1 7.61 5.03 6.75
N ILE A 2 6.79 4.12 6.22
CA ILE A 2 6.60 3.90 4.78
C ILE A 2 5.13 4.01 4.44
N LEU A 3 4.79 4.88 3.50
CA LEU A 3 3.44 5.02 2.95
C LEU A 3 3.31 4.16 1.69
N LEU A 4 2.36 3.24 1.69
CA LEU A 4 1.96 2.49 0.50
C LEU A 4 0.70 3.10 -0.08
N MET A 5 0.67 3.28 -1.40
CA MET A 5 -0.47 3.80 -2.14
C MET A 5 -0.77 2.95 -3.36
N GLY A 6 -2.05 2.80 -3.67
CA GLY A 6 -2.52 2.00 -4.81
C GLY A 6 -4.02 1.83 -4.82
N HIS A 7 -4.52 0.68 -5.26
CA HIS A 7 -5.96 0.40 -5.33
C HIS A 7 -6.28 -1.09 -5.29
N PHE A 8 -7.54 -1.42 -5.00
CA PHE A 8 -8.03 -2.80 -5.15
C PHE A 8 -8.58 -3.05 -6.55
N ASP A 9 -8.20 -4.18 -7.14
CA ASP A 9 -8.84 -4.67 -8.36
C ASP A 9 -10.18 -5.35 -8.09
N SER A 10 -10.87 -5.76 -9.15
CA SER A 10 -12.15 -6.48 -9.06
C SER A 10 -12.03 -7.90 -8.50
N GLY A 11 -10.82 -8.46 -8.40
CA GLY A 11 -10.51 -9.75 -7.78
C GLY A 11 -10.16 -9.65 -6.29
N GLY A 12 -10.20 -8.45 -5.71
CA GLY A 12 -9.81 -8.20 -4.33
C GLY A 12 -8.29 -8.16 -4.10
N ASN A 13 -7.50 -8.13 -5.18
CA ASN A 13 -6.05 -7.95 -5.08
C ASN A 13 -5.74 -6.49 -4.77
N LEU A 14 -4.81 -6.28 -3.84
CA LEU A 14 -4.29 -4.96 -3.54
C LEU A 14 -3.11 -4.67 -4.48
N ILE A 15 -3.29 -3.73 -5.39
CA ILE A 15 -2.24 -3.28 -6.32
C ILE A 15 -1.55 -2.08 -5.68
N ILE A 16 -0.27 -2.21 -5.34
CA ILE A 16 0.55 -1.10 -4.84
C ILE A 16 1.24 -0.42 -6.02
N GLU A 17 1.01 0.87 -6.19
CA GLU A 17 1.49 1.66 -7.34
C GLU A 17 2.54 2.69 -6.94
N SER A 18 2.58 3.11 -5.67
CA SER A 18 3.63 3.98 -5.13
C SER A 18 4.01 3.56 -3.71
N SER A 19 5.28 3.76 -3.38
CA SER A 19 5.77 3.70 -2.00
C SER A 19 6.62 4.93 -1.72
N ASP A 20 6.35 5.59 -0.61
CA ASP A 20 7.09 6.78 -0.20
C ASP A 20 7.60 6.61 1.23
N GLU A 21 8.89 6.86 1.44
CA GLU A 21 9.53 6.77 2.75
C GLU A 21 9.51 8.14 3.44
N PHE A 22 9.01 8.17 4.67
CA PHE A 22 8.93 9.36 5.50
C PHE A 22 9.63 9.18 6.84
N PRO A 23 10.26 10.23 7.37
CA PRO A 23 10.67 10.24 8.77
C PRO A 23 9.44 10.13 9.69
N ASP A 24 9.59 9.56 10.87
CA ASP A 24 8.45 9.28 11.76
C ASP A 24 7.79 10.57 12.31
N ASP A 25 8.50 11.70 12.30
CA ASP A 25 7.99 13.04 12.67
C ASP A 25 7.39 13.82 11.48
N HIS A 26 7.13 13.17 10.34
CA HIS A 26 6.58 13.86 9.17
C HIS A 26 5.14 14.35 9.43
N SER A 27 4.77 15.48 8.82
CA SER A 27 3.46 16.08 9.03
C SER A 27 2.35 15.23 8.40
N GLN A 28 1.34 14.87 9.18
CA GLN A 28 0.14 14.18 8.67
C GLN A 28 -0.53 14.97 7.54
N VAL A 29 -0.47 16.30 7.58
CA VAL A 29 -1.05 17.16 6.54
C VAL A 29 -0.36 16.96 5.18
N GLU A 30 0.97 16.75 5.18
CA GLU A 30 1.71 16.51 3.93
C GLU A 30 1.38 15.13 3.35
N ILE A 31 1.22 14.13 4.23
CA ILE A 31 0.76 12.79 3.85
C ILE A 31 -0.64 12.86 3.24
N ASP A 32 -1.58 13.56 3.89
CA ASP A 32 -2.96 13.66 3.42
C ASP A 32 -3.04 14.34 2.05
N VAL A 33 -2.21 15.36 1.81
CA VAL A 33 -2.11 16.02 0.50
C VAL A 33 -1.58 15.05 -0.56
N LEU A 34 -0.48 14.34 -0.27
CA LEU A 34 0.09 13.37 -1.20
C LEU A 34 -0.89 12.24 -1.53
N VAL A 35 -1.62 11.74 -0.53
CA VAL A 35 -2.67 10.73 -0.71
C VAL A 35 -3.80 11.28 -1.59
N ALA A 36 -4.27 12.50 -1.31
CA ALA A 36 -5.31 13.13 -2.12
C ALA A 36 -4.87 13.34 -3.58
N GLU A 37 -3.62 13.75 -3.81
CA GLU A 37 -3.07 13.95 -5.15
C GLU A 37 -2.89 12.64 -5.92
N LYS A 38 -2.52 11.55 -5.25
CA LYS A 38 -2.19 10.27 -5.91
C LYS A 38 -3.39 9.36 -6.11
N ILE A 39 -4.29 9.29 -5.13
CA ILE A 39 -5.39 8.32 -5.12
C ILE A 39 -6.76 8.91 -4.76
N GLY A 40 -6.87 10.23 -4.58
CA GLY A 40 -8.11 10.89 -4.15
C GLY A 40 -9.32 10.64 -5.06
N ASP A 41 -9.09 10.47 -6.36
CA ASP A 41 -10.13 10.14 -7.36
C ASP A 41 -10.05 8.68 -7.86
N VAL A 42 -9.18 7.85 -7.27
CA VAL A 42 -9.00 6.46 -7.69
C VAL A 42 -10.10 5.60 -7.07
N PRO A 43 -10.96 4.95 -7.86
CA PRO A 43 -11.95 4.04 -7.33
C PRO A 43 -11.27 2.88 -6.61
N ASN A 44 -11.70 2.61 -5.37
CA ASN A 44 -11.05 1.67 -4.45
C ASN A 44 -9.59 2.02 -4.14
N GLY A 45 -9.26 3.31 -4.12
CA GLY A 45 -7.94 3.81 -3.70
C GLY A 45 -7.58 3.34 -2.29
N PHE A 46 -6.33 2.93 -2.14
CA PHE A 46 -5.74 2.47 -0.89
C PHE A 46 -4.53 3.35 -0.57
N ALA A 47 -4.51 3.92 0.64
CA ALA A 47 -3.32 4.52 1.24
C ALA A 47 -3.19 4.06 2.68
N HIS A 48 -2.00 3.57 3.04
CA HIS A 48 -1.71 3.26 4.44
C HIS A 48 -0.23 3.43 4.76
N SER A 49 0.05 3.98 5.93
CA SER A 49 1.40 4.14 6.43
C SER A 49 1.76 3.05 7.45
N TYR A 50 2.92 2.44 7.25
CA TYR A 50 3.46 1.38 8.08
C TYR A 50 4.73 1.86 8.79
N LEU A 51 4.81 1.60 10.10
CA LEU A 51 5.99 1.90 10.92
C LEU A 51 7.03 0.78 10.79
N VAL A 52 7.64 0.69 9.60
CA VAL A 52 8.63 -0.34 9.25
C VAL A 52 9.83 0.28 8.55
N ASP A 53 10.93 -0.48 8.50
CA ASP A 53 12.23 -0.03 7.99
C ASP A 53 12.46 -0.32 6.49
N SER A 54 11.53 -0.99 5.82
CA SER A 54 11.69 -1.37 4.41
C SER A 54 10.35 -1.62 3.70
N HIS A 55 10.30 -1.30 2.40
CA HIS A 55 9.13 -1.47 1.54
C HIS A 55 8.58 -2.90 1.58
N SER A 56 9.46 -3.91 1.46
CA SER A 56 9.06 -5.32 1.51
C SER A 56 8.32 -5.69 2.82
N ARG A 57 8.74 -5.12 3.96
CA ARG A 57 8.03 -5.30 5.23
C ARG A 57 6.67 -4.60 5.24
N ALA A 58 6.59 -3.42 4.64
CA ALA A 58 5.33 -2.68 4.53
C ALA A 58 4.33 -3.46 3.68
N VAL A 59 4.77 -4.00 2.54
CA VAL A 59 3.96 -4.83 1.64
C VAL A 59 3.50 -6.11 2.34
N ASN A 60 4.39 -6.76 3.10
CA ASN A 60 4.03 -7.96 3.85
C ASN A 60 2.99 -7.66 4.95
N GLN A 61 3.12 -6.54 5.67
CA GLN A 61 2.11 -6.12 6.63
C GLN A 61 0.78 -5.79 5.96
N ALA A 62 0.79 -5.08 4.82
CA ALA A 62 -0.42 -4.82 4.04
C ALA A 62 -1.12 -6.11 3.61
N TYR A 63 -0.35 -7.12 3.18
CA TYR A 63 -0.92 -8.43 2.88
C TYR A 63 -1.56 -9.07 4.12
N GLN A 64 -0.87 -9.09 5.26
CA GLN A 64 -1.38 -9.74 6.47
C GLN A 64 -2.63 -9.06 7.04
N GLU A 65 -2.62 -7.73 7.11
CA GLU A 65 -3.67 -6.96 7.79
C GLU A 65 -4.90 -6.73 6.90
N ILE A 66 -4.69 -6.53 5.60
CA ILE A 66 -5.74 -6.06 4.71
C ILE A 66 -6.24 -7.18 3.80
N VAL A 67 -5.32 -7.94 3.22
CA VAL A 67 -5.67 -8.97 2.22
C VAL A 67 -5.99 -10.31 2.89
N ARG A 68 -5.18 -10.76 3.84
CA ARG A 68 -5.36 -12.07 4.49
C ARG A 68 -6.49 -12.10 5.51
N ASP A 69 -6.66 -11.02 6.27
CA ASP A 69 -7.70 -10.93 7.30
C ASP A 69 -9.04 -10.42 6.74
N GLY A 70 -8.99 -9.60 5.67
CA GLY A 70 -10.16 -8.94 5.09
C GLY A 70 -10.59 -9.39 3.68
N GLY A 71 -9.79 -10.21 3.00
CA GLY A 71 -9.97 -10.59 1.60
C GLY A 71 -10.41 -12.04 1.37
N ASP A 72 -10.56 -12.39 0.08
CA ASP A 72 -10.82 -13.76 -0.35
C ASP A 72 -9.53 -14.60 -0.25
N GLU A 73 -9.64 -15.92 -0.13
CA GLU A 73 -8.47 -16.82 -0.02
C GLU A 73 -7.53 -16.73 -1.24
N ASN A 74 -8.03 -16.16 -2.36
CA ASN A 74 -7.29 -15.95 -3.60
C ASN A 74 -6.75 -14.52 -3.77
N SER A 75 -7.06 -13.60 -2.85
CA SER A 75 -6.59 -12.23 -2.94
C SER A 75 -5.12 -12.14 -2.53
N THR A 76 -4.35 -11.31 -3.24
CA THR A 76 -2.91 -11.08 -2.96
C THR A 76 -2.54 -9.61 -3.06
N VAL A 77 -1.30 -9.27 -2.69
CA VAL A 77 -0.71 -7.95 -2.93
C VAL A 77 0.16 -8.02 -4.19
N ILE A 78 -0.11 -7.14 -5.15
CA ILE A 78 0.66 -6.97 -6.38
C ILE A 78 1.49 -5.70 -6.25
N ASP A 79 2.81 -5.85 -6.10
CA ASP A 79 3.73 -4.72 -5.97
C ASP A 79 4.22 -4.22 -7.34
N ASN A 80 3.62 -3.14 -7.84
CA ASN A 80 4.03 -2.48 -9.09
C ASN A 80 5.03 -1.34 -8.88
N VAL A 81 5.44 -1.05 -7.64
CA VAL A 81 6.36 0.06 -7.35
C VAL A 81 7.77 -0.25 -7.86
N TRP A 82 8.24 -1.48 -7.62
CA TRP A 82 9.58 -1.94 -7.98
C TRP A 82 9.58 -2.90 -9.17
N GLY A 83 8.40 -3.25 -9.68
CA GLY A 83 8.24 -4.12 -10.83
C GLY A 83 8.84 -5.51 -10.63
N VAL A 84 8.57 -6.20 -9.52
CA VAL A 84 8.86 -7.64 -9.37
C VAL A 84 7.83 -8.33 -8.47
N LEU A 85 7.21 -9.38 -9.02
CA LEU A 85 6.44 -10.42 -8.33
C LEU A 85 7.23 -10.97 -7.14
N VAL A 86 6.71 -10.80 -5.92
CA VAL A 86 7.27 -11.47 -4.74
C VAL A 86 6.68 -12.87 -4.68
N ASP A 87 7.39 -13.85 -5.24
CA ASP A 87 7.15 -15.29 -5.11
C ASP A 87 8.18 -15.82 -4.10
N ASP A 88 7.73 -16.43 -3.00
CA ASP A 88 8.50 -17.40 -2.19
C ASP A 88 7.59 -18.60 -1.84
#